data_AF-A0A366DWA2-F1
#
_entry.id   AF-A0A366DWA2-F1
#
_cell.length_a   1.000
_cell.length_b   1.000
_cell.length_c   1.000
_cell.angle_alpha   90.00
_cell.angle_beta   90.00
_cell.angle_gamma   90.00
#
_symmetry.space_group_name_H-M   'P 1'
#
loop_
_entity.id
_entity.type
_entity.pdbx_description
1 polymer ?
#
loop_
_entity_poly.entity_id
_entity_poly.type
_entity_poly.pdbx_seq_one_letter_code
_entity_poly.pdbx_strand_id
1 'polypeptide(L)' 'MDTTQPAGRLRSTTAQGATAVWYVHEGVVRVVSIVDADGRTTDLDGEHLGGCFDLMPRRLWERVRYEYETSRNNHKKG' A
#
# COMPACT_ATOMS: atom_id res chain seq x y z
N MET A 1 24.08 4.31 1.87
CA MET A 1 22.64 4.55 1.64
C MET A 1 22.06 3.18 1.39
N ASP A 2 21.51 2.56 2.43
CA ASP A 2 20.98 1.20 2.38
C ASP A 2 19.57 1.30 1.82
N THR A 3 19.44 1.10 0.50
CA THR A 3 18.13 1.05 -0.15
C THR A 3 17.49 -0.26 0.32
N THR A 4 16.74 -0.23 1.43
CA THR A 4 15.98 -1.38 1.91
C THR A 4 15.02 -1.78 0.81
N GLN A 5 15.42 -2.79 0.03
CA GLN A 5 14.58 -3.34 -1.01
C GLN A 5 13.39 -3.99 -0.31
N PRO A 6 12.14 -3.63 -0.67
CA PRO A 6 10.98 -4.20 -0.02
C PRO A 6 11.02 -5.71 -0.22
N ALA A 7 11.03 -6.47 0.89
CA ALA A 7 11.10 -7.93 0.87
C ALA A 7 9.88 -8.59 0.21
N GLY A 8 8.87 -7.81 -0.20
CA GLY A 8 7.69 -8.26 -0.92
C GLY A 8 7.56 -7.61 -2.31
N ARG A 9 6.77 -8.25 -3.18
CA ARG A 9 6.45 -7.70 -4.50
C ARG A 9 5.71 -6.36 -4.35
N LEU A 10 6.32 -5.30 -4.86
CA LEU A 10 5.70 -3.97 -4.95
C LEU A 10 4.44 -4.00 -5.82
N ARG A 11 3.46 -3.22 -5.38
CA ARG A 11 2.15 -3.02 -5.99
C ARG A 11 1.82 -1.53 -5.93
N SER A 12 1.01 -1.09 -6.87
CA SER A 12 0.49 0.27 -6.92
C SER A 12 -1.02 0.23 -7.03
N THR A 13 -1.71 0.99 -6.17
CA THR A 13 -3.17 1.12 -6.20
C THR A 13 -3.50 2.60 -6.35
N THR A 14 -4.45 2.93 -7.23
CA THR A 14 -4.89 4.31 -7.46
C THR A 14 -6.38 4.44 -7.18
N ALA A 15 -6.76 5.49 -6.46
CA ALA A 15 -8.14 5.86 -6.21
C ALA A 15 -8.26 7.36 -5.92
N GLN A 16 -9.31 8.00 -6.44
CA GLN A 16 -9.58 9.44 -6.24
C GLN A 16 -8.39 10.35 -6.62
N GLY A 17 -7.63 9.99 -7.66
CA GLY A 17 -6.45 10.74 -8.10
C GLY A 17 -5.20 10.51 -7.26
N ALA A 18 -5.30 9.89 -6.09
CA ALA A 18 -4.16 9.51 -5.27
C ALA A 18 -3.69 8.07 -5.58
N THR A 19 -2.39 7.81 -5.43
CA THR A 19 -1.75 6.51 -5.66
C THR A 19 -0.95 6.08 -4.45
N ALA A 20 -1.14 4.85 -3.98
CA ALA A 20 -0.32 4.25 -2.93
C ALA A 20 0.59 3.16 -3.54
N VAL A 21 1.86 3.20 -3.20
CA VAL A 21 2.83 2.13 -3.49
C VAL A 21 2.98 1.28 -2.22
N TRP A 22 2.79 -0.02 -2.33
CA TRP A 22 2.77 -0.91 -1.17
C TRP A 22 3.25 -2.32 -1.51
N TYR A 23 3.59 -3.10 -0.49
CA TYR A 23 3.91 -4.52 -0.60
C TYR A 23 3.35 -5.27 0.61
N VAL A 24 3.41 -6.61 0.55
CA VAL A 24 3.05 -7.47 1.69
C VAL A 24 4.34 -8.05 2.25
N HIS A 25 4.52 -7.93 3.57
CA HIS A 25 5.61 -8.55 4.30
C HIS A 25 5.06 -9.18 5.58
N GLU A 26 5.38 -10.46 5.80
CA GLU A 26 4.89 -11.24 6.94
C GLU A 26 3.35 -11.18 7.13
N GLY A 27 2.63 -11.14 6.01
CA GLY A 27 1.16 -11.08 6.02
C GLY A 27 0.59 -9.70 6.34
N VAL A 28 1.40 -8.66 6.41
CA VAL A 28 0.99 -7.27 6.69
C VAL A 28 1.24 -6.38 5.47
N VAL A 29 0.31 -5.46 5.21
CA VAL A 29 0.47 -4.45 4.15
C VAL A 29 1.38 -3.32 4.64
N ARG A 30 2.46 -3.09 3.89
CA ARG A 30 3.49 -2.08 4.10
C ARG A 30 3.40 -1.04 2.98
N VAL A 31 3.18 0.22 3.31
CA VAL A 31 3.05 1.34 2.37
C VAL A 31 4.41 2.04 2.27
N VAL A 32 4.94 2.13 1.05
CA VAL A 32 6.24 2.75 0.75
C VAL A 32 6.07 4.24 0.52
N SER A 33 5.08 4.61 -0.28
CA SER A 33 4.81 6.01 -0.59
C SER A 33 3.36 6.23 -1.00
N ILE A 34 2.92 7.48 -0.84
CA ILE A 34 1.61 7.96 -1.25
C ILE A 34 1.82 9.18 -2.13
N VAL A 35 1.26 9.16 -3.33
CA VAL A 35 1.16 10.33 -4.20
C VAL A 35 -0.26 10.85 -4.09
N ASP A 36 -0.45 12.08 -3.64
CA ASP A 36 -1.77 12.70 -3.57
C ASP A 36 -2.29 13.13 -4.95
N ALA A 37 -3.52 13.66 -5.00
CA ALA A 37 -4.14 14.10 -6.25
C ALA A 37 -3.44 15.31 -6.90
N ASP A 38 -2.67 16.07 -6.12
CA ASP A 38 -1.87 17.21 -6.59
C ASP A 38 -0.46 16.78 -7.05
N GLY A 39 -0.15 15.49 -6.95
CA GLY A 39 1.14 14.93 -7.32
C GLY A 39 2.22 15.06 -6.23
N ARG A 40 1.86 15.44 -5.00
CA ARG A 40 2.81 15.48 -3.89
C ARG A 40 3.05 14.07 -3.37
N THR A 41 4.32 13.72 -3.20
CA THR A 41 4.73 12.42 -2.68
C THR A 41 5.02 12.52 -1.19
N THR A 42 4.45 11.58 -0.43
CA THR A 42 4.80 11.30 0.97
C THR A 42 5.50 9.95 1.01
N ASP A 43 6.78 9.94 1.34
CA ASP A 43 7.55 8.71 1.56
C ASP A 43 7.34 8.21 3.00
N LEU A 44 7.02 6.93 3.13
CA LEU A 44 6.62 6.27 4.38
C LEU A 44 7.53 5.09 4.76
N ASP A 45 8.44 4.70 3.86
CA ASP A 45 9.45 3.67 4.08
C ASP A 45 8.91 2.35 4.68
N GLY A 46 7.72 1.92 4.25
CA GLY A 46 7.11 0.67 4.71
C GLY A 46 6.27 0.81 5.99
N GLU A 47 5.59 1.94 6.19
CA GLU A 47 4.61 2.09 7.26
C GLU A 47 3.45 1.09 7.13
N HIS A 48 2.89 0.64 8.23
CA HIS A 48 1.72 -0.22 8.24
C HIS A 48 0.50 0.50 7.64
N LEU A 49 -0.28 -0.20 6.81
CA LEU A 49 -1.51 0.36 6.21
C LEU A 49 -2.46 0.98 7.25
N GLY A 50 -2.55 0.40 8.46
CA GLY A 50 -3.37 0.96 9.54
C GLY A 50 -2.93 2.35 9.99
N GLY A 51 -1.63 2.63 10.03
CA GLY A 51 -1.07 3.95 10.36
C GLY A 51 -1.23 4.98 9.24
N CYS A 52 -1.55 4.52 8.03
CA CYS A 52 -1.72 5.39 6.87
C CYS A 52 -3.17 5.89 6.68
N PHE A 53 -4.10 5.53 7.58
CA PHE A 53 -5.52 5.87 7.42
C PHE A 53 -5.78 7.37 7.27
N ASP A 54 -5.05 8.19 8.02
CA ASP A 54 -5.16 9.66 7.98
C ASP A 54 -4.24 10.31 6.92
N LEU A 55 -3.37 9.52 6.26
CA LEU A 55 -2.36 9.99 5.31
C LEU A 55 -2.77 9.82 3.84
N MET A 56 -3.85 9.09 3.56
CA MET A 56 -4.38 8.91 2.21
C MET A 56 -5.90 9.02 2.19
N PRO A 57 -6.51 9.28 1.02
CA PRO A 57 -7.96 9.25 0.91
C PRO A 57 -8.54 7.90 1.34
N ARG A 58 -9.65 7.93 2.08
CA ARG A 58 -10.31 6.72 2.60
C ARG A 58 -10.57 5.66 1.53
N ARG A 59 -10.98 6.06 0.32
CA ARG A 59 -11.21 5.11 -0.78
C ARG A 59 -9.94 4.43 -1.27
N LEU A 60 -8.80 5.11 -1.21
CA LEU A 60 -7.50 4.52 -1.54
C LEU A 60 -7.13 3.47 -0.49
N TRP A 61 -7.29 3.82 0.79
CA TRP A 61 -7.06 2.89 1.89
C TRP A 61 -7.93 1.63 1.80
N GLU A 62 -9.23 1.80 1.61
CA GLU A 62 -10.20 0.71 1.46
C GLU A 62 -9.86 -0.18 0.25
N ARG A 63 -9.40 0.42 -0.85
CA ARG A 63 -9.02 -0.33 -2.06
C ARG A 63 -7.75 -1.13 -1.88
N VAL A 64 -6.72 -0.57 -1.26
CA VAL A 64 -5.48 -1.31 -0.93
C VAL A 64 -5.82 -2.50 -0.03
N ARG A 65 -6.65 -2.28 1.00
CA ARG A 65 -7.12 -3.34 1.88
C ARG A 65 -7.87 -4.43 1.12
N TYR A 66 -8.80 -4.06 0.25
CA TYR A 66 -9.56 -5.01 -0.57
C TYR A 66 -8.64 -5.83 -1.48
N GLU A 67 -7.70 -5.20 -2.19
CA GLU A 67 -6.76 -5.89 -3.08
C GLU A 67 -5.87 -6.87 -2.31
N TYR A 68 -5.45 -6.53 -1.09
CA TYR A 68 -4.76 -7.43 -0.18
C TYR A 68 -5.64 -8.63 0.23
N GLU A 69 -6.87 -8.38 0.68
CA GLU A 69 -7.81 -9.41 1.11
C GLU A 69 -8.16 -10.38 -0.03
N THR A 70 -8.40 -9.87 -1.25
CA THR A 70 -8.63 -10.67 -2.45
C THR A 70 -7.41 -11.53 -2.79
N SER A 71 -6.21 -10.95 -2.74
CA SER A 71 -4.97 -11.68 -3.01
C SER A 71 -4.73 -12.81 -2.00
N ARG A 72 -5.05 -12.56 -0.72
CA ARG A 72 -4.95 -13.55 0.36
C ARG A 72 -5.97 -14.66 0.20
N ASN A 73 -7.20 -14.34 -0.19
CA ASN A 73 -8.27 -15.33 -0.36
C ASN A 73 -8.02 -16.26 -1.55
N ASN A 74 -7.45 -15.74 -2.64
CA ASN A 74 -7.08 -16.56 -3.79
C ASN A 74 -5.96 -17.57 -3.46
N HIS A 75 -5.12 -17.28 -2.47
CA HIS A 75 -4.07 -18.19 -2.01
C HIS A 75 -4.57 -19.35 -1.12
N LYS A 76 -5.83 -19.28 -0.62
CA LYS A 76 -6.41 -20.33 0.25
C LYS A 76 -7.21 -21.40 -0.50
N LYS A 77 -7.31 -21.31 -1.83
CA LYS A 77 -8.07 -22.27 -2.67
C LYS A 77 -7.18 -23.22 -3.50
N GLY A 78 -5.88 -23.31 -3.20
CA GLY A 78 -4.94 -24.26 -3.81
C GLY A 78 -4.71 -25.46 -2.92
#